data_AF-A0A2W5N5L0-F1
#
_entry.id   AF-A0A2W5N5L0-F1
#
_cell.length_a   1.000
_cell.length_b   1.000
_cell.length_c   1.000
_cell.angle_alpha   90.00
_cell.angle_beta   90.00
_cell.angle_gamma   90.00
#
_symmetry.space_group_name_H-M   'P 1'
#
loop_
_entity.id
_entity.type
_entity.pdbx_description
1 polymer ?
#
loop_
_entity_poly.entity_id
_entity_poly.type
_entity_poly.pdbx_seq_one_letter_code
_entity_poly.pdbx_strand_id
1 'polypeptide(L)'
;MRNQRRIENEDPTPYWQKLYDIDELEALMQGTARAGLPISYAEALDCLGFAFSRPKMRALCVALGEVDRRAAKRGEPELAVLVVRASDKIPGQGWWVEKNDSKYKGPWEGPKAAKYIRDIQAKAFAYWKER
;
A
#
# COMPACT_ATOMS: atom_id res chain seq x y z
N MET A 1 -9.46 49.06 1.32
CA MET A 1 -8.90 48.27 0.20
C MET A 1 -8.83 46.81 0.64
N ARG A 2 -9.77 45.97 0.19
CA ARG A 2 -9.75 44.52 0.48
C ARG A 2 -8.68 43.89 -0.40
N ASN A 3 -7.64 43.36 0.23
CA ASN A 3 -6.55 42.68 -0.45
C ASN A 3 -7.11 41.36 -1.01
N GLN A 4 -7.42 41.37 -2.30
CA GLN A 4 -7.94 40.25 -3.04
C GLN A 4 -6.79 39.24 -3.19
N ARG A 5 -6.66 38.34 -2.22
CA ARG A 5 -5.80 37.16 -2.33
C ARG A 5 -6.19 36.48 -3.64
N ARG A 6 -5.29 36.50 -4.64
CA ARG A 6 -5.36 35.59 -5.77
C ARG A 6 -5.54 34.21 -5.16
N ILE A 7 -6.67 33.58 -5.41
CA ILE A 7 -6.80 32.14 -5.24
C ILE A 7 -5.89 31.61 -6.34
N GLU A 8 -4.63 31.36 -6.01
CA GLU A 8 -3.79 30.51 -6.83
C GLU A 8 -4.56 29.20 -6.98
N ASN A 9 -4.85 28.80 -8.22
CA ASN A 9 -5.44 27.50 -8.48
C ASN A 9 -4.45 26.46 -7.95
N GLU A 10 -4.68 25.97 -6.73
CA GLU A 10 -3.89 24.89 -6.15
C GLU A 10 -3.96 23.71 -7.11
N ASP A 11 -2.79 23.24 -7.54
CA ASP A 11 -2.68 22.05 -8.38
C ASP A 11 -3.43 20.90 -7.69
N PRO A 12 -4.55 20.41 -8.27
CA PRO A 12 -5.45 19.46 -7.63
C PRO A 12 -4.84 18.06 -7.55
N THR A 13 -3.66 17.85 -8.12
CA THR A 13 -2.94 16.58 -8.11
C THR A 13 -2.72 16.11 -6.66
N PRO A 14 -3.25 14.93 -6.28
CA PRO A 14 -3.03 14.36 -4.96
C PRO A 14 -1.55 14.26 -4.61
N TYR A 15 -1.19 14.51 -3.35
CA TYR A 15 0.20 14.54 -2.89
C TYR A 15 0.98 13.24 -3.22
N TRP A 16 0.33 12.08 -3.20
CA TRP A 16 0.97 10.82 -3.54
C TRP A 16 1.37 10.71 -5.02
N GLN A 17 0.61 11.32 -5.94
CA GLN A 17 0.94 11.35 -7.38
C GLN A 17 2.13 12.26 -7.68
N LYS A 18 2.41 13.23 -6.79
CA LYS A 18 3.61 14.06 -6.88
C LYS A 18 4.88 13.34 -6.40
N LEU A 19 4.72 12.23 -5.67
CA LEU A 19 5.82 11.50 -5.04
C LEU A 19 6.12 10.18 -5.74
N TYR A 20 5.10 9.42 -6.12
CA TYR A 20 5.28 8.06 -6.57
C TYR A 20 4.75 7.89 -7.99
N ASP A 21 5.60 7.33 -8.85
CA ASP A 21 5.12 6.71 -10.06
C ASP A 21 4.37 5.42 -9.68
N ILE A 22 3.12 5.34 -10.11
CA ILE A 22 2.25 4.23 -9.79
C ILE A 22 2.65 2.95 -10.52
N ASP A 23 3.23 3.05 -11.72
CA ASP A 23 3.70 1.90 -12.49
C ASP A 23 4.98 1.33 -11.86
N GLU A 24 5.87 2.20 -11.36
CA GLU A 24 7.05 1.80 -10.58
C GLU A 24 6.65 1.12 -9.27
N LEU A 25 5.72 1.71 -8.52
CA LEU A 25 5.22 1.11 -7.28
C LEU A 25 4.56 -0.24 -7.53
N GLU A 26 3.74 -0.35 -8.57
CA GLU A 26 3.10 -1.60 -8.96
C GLU A 26 4.14 -2.68 -9.33
N ALA A 27 5.17 -2.32 -10.12
CA ALA A 27 6.26 -3.22 -10.46
C ALA A 27 7.05 -3.69 -9.23
N LEU A 28 7.32 -2.79 -8.28
CA LEU A 28 7.93 -3.13 -7.00
C LEU A 28 7.09 -4.16 -6.25
N MET A 29 5.78 -3.93 -6.11
CA MET A 29 4.89 -4.84 -5.41
C MET A 29 4.80 -6.22 -6.07
N GLN A 30 4.74 -6.28 -7.40
CA GLN A 30 4.79 -7.54 -8.13
C GLN A 30 6.13 -8.27 -7.94
N GLY A 31 7.25 -7.52 -7.88
CA GLY A 31 8.57 -8.07 -7.56
C GLY A 31 8.62 -8.68 -6.15
N THR A 32 8.10 -7.95 -5.16
CA THR A 32 7.91 -8.43 -3.78
C THR A 32 7.05 -9.70 -3.73
N ALA A 33 5.97 -9.73 -4.51
CA ALA A 33 5.09 -10.89 -4.60
C ALA A 33 5.79 -12.12 -5.20
N ARG A 34 6.54 -11.93 -6.29
CA ARG A 34 7.37 -12.97 -6.93
C ARG A 34 8.41 -13.54 -5.99
N ALA A 35 9.05 -12.68 -5.19
CA ALA A 35 10.04 -13.09 -4.20
C ALA A 35 9.43 -13.85 -3.01
N GLY A 36 8.10 -13.77 -2.82
CA GLY A 36 7.41 -14.44 -1.71
C GLY A 36 7.71 -13.84 -0.34
N LEU A 37 8.16 -12.59 -0.29
CA LEU A 37 8.59 -11.92 0.94
C LEU A 37 7.89 -10.57 1.06
N PRO A 38 7.11 -10.31 2.12
CA PRO A 38 6.57 -8.97 2.35
C PRO A 38 7.68 -8.01 2.76
N ILE A 39 7.49 -6.71 2.48
CA ILE A 39 8.44 -5.65 2.84
C ILE A 39 7.80 -4.64 3.80
N SER A 40 8.61 -3.99 4.60
CA SER A 40 8.14 -2.91 5.47
C SER A 40 7.87 -1.61 4.71
N TYR A 41 7.08 -0.71 5.27
CA TYR A 41 6.92 0.64 4.73
C TYR A 41 8.25 1.40 4.54
N ALA A 42 9.23 1.17 5.42
CA ALA A 42 10.53 1.81 5.30
C ALA A 42 11.33 1.24 4.11
N GLU A 43 11.34 -0.10 3.96
CA GLU A 43 11.97 -0.77 2.81
C GLU A 43 11.30 -0.38 1.49
N ALA A 44 9.96 -0.31 1.45
CA ALA A 44 9.23 0.13 0.26
C ALA A 44 9.60 1.57 -0.14
N LEU A 45 9.69 2.49 0.83
CA LEU A 45 10.13 3.86 0.56
C LEU A 45 11.60 3.92 0.11
N ASP A 46 12.47 3.11 0.71
CA ASP A 46 13.88 3.02 0.34
C ASP A 46 14.06 2.51 -1.09
N CYS A 47 13.33 1.46 -1.49
CA CYS A 47 13.30 0.96 -2.87
C CYS A 47 12.83 2.02 -3.88
N LEU A 48 11.97 2.94 -3.46
CA LEU A 48 11.50 4.08 -4.28
C LEU A 48 12.42 5.31 -4.17
N GLY A 49 13.57 5.21 -3.50
CA GLY A 49 14.54 6.30 -3.36
C GLY A 49 14.19 7.36 -2.30
N PHE A 50 13.31 7.05 -1.36
CA PHE A 50 12.86 7.98 -0.32
C PHE A 50 13.28 7.58 1.08
N ALA A 51 13.92 8.51 1.80
CA ALA A 51 14.04 8.40 3.25
C ALA A 51 12.65 8.38 3.92
N PHE A 52 12.51 7.53 4.95
CA PHE A 52 11.27 7.38 5.70
C PHE A 52 10.82 8.70 6.33
N SER A 53 9.56 9.05 6.14
CA SER A 53 8.88 10.09 6.90
C SER A 53 7.39 9.80 6.99
N ARG A 54 6.72 10.28 8.04
CA ARG A 54 5.27 10.07 8.21
C ARG A 54 4.43 10.59 7.03
N PRO A 55 4.69 11.79 6.45
CA PRO A 55 3.95 12.25 5.27
C PRO A 55 4.11 11.33 4.06
N LYS A 56 5.35 10.92 3.75
CA LYS A 56 5.62 10.01 2.63
C LYS A 56 4.98 8.63 2.84
N MET A 57 5.08 8.07 4.04
CA MET A 57 4.44 6.79 4.37
C MET A 57 2.92 6.86 4.20
N ARG A 58 2.27 7.94 4.65
CA ARG A 58 0.82 8.12 4.44
C ARG A 58 0.47 8.24 2.97
N ALA A 59 1.25 8.98 2.20
CA ALA A 59 1.08 9.07 0.75
C ALA A 59 1.25 7.70 0.08
N LEU A 60 2.21 6.88 0.56
CA LEU A 60 2.44 5.53 0.06
C LEU A 60 1.23 4.63 0.35
N CYS A 61 0.60 4.73 1.53
CA CYS A 61 -0.63 3.99 1.82
C CYS A 61 -1.74 4.29 0.79
N VAL A 62 -1.92 5.55 0.41
CA VAL A 62 -2.92 5.93 -0.60
C VAL A 62 -2.54 5.38 -1.97
N ALA A 63 -1.27 5.46 -2.35
CA ALA A 63 -0.79 4.91 -3.62
C ALA A 63 -0.93 3.38 -3.69
N LEU A 64 -0.74 2.66 -2.58
CA LEU A 64 -0.96 1.22 -2.51
C LEU A 64 -2.44 0.85 -2.72
N GLY A 65 -3.38 1.66 -2.21
CA GLY A 65 -4.80 1.49 -2.51
C GLY A 65 -5.12 1.65 -4.01
N GLU A 66 -4.40 2.53 -4.70
CA GLU A 66 -4.48 2.66 -6.17
C GLU A 66 -3.95 1.41 -6.90
N VAL A 67 -2.83 0.84 -6.43
CA VAL A 67 -2.30 -0.44 -6.96
C VAL A 67 -3.33 -1.54 -6.82
N ASP A 68 -3.92 -1.71 -5.63
CA ASP A 68 -4.96 -2.73 -5.40
C ASP A 68 -6.19 -2.49 -6.26
N ARG A 69 -6.60 -1.24 -6.46
CA ARG A 69 -7.70 -0.89 -7.37
C ARG A 69 -7.39 -1.29 -8.81
N ARG A 70 -6.14 -1.15 -9.27
CA ARG A 70 -5.70 -1.58 -10.61
C ARG A 70 -5.66 -3.10 -10.73
N ALA A 71 -5.10 -3.78 -9.72
CA ALA A 71 -5.08 -5.24 -9.65
C ALA A 71 -6.50 -5.83 -9.69
N ALA A 72 -7.42 -5.29 -8.89
CA ALA A 72 -8.81 -5.73 -8.86
C ALA A 72 -9.51 -5.57 -10.22
N LYS A 73 -9.25 -4.49 -10.97
CA LYS A 73 -9.79 -4.31 -12.34
C LYS A 73 -9.31 -5.39 -13.32
N ARG A 74 -8.15 -6.00 -13.06
CA ARG A 74 -7.59 -7.10 -13.86
C ARG A 74 -7.90 -8.49 -13.29
N GLY A 75 -8.63 -8.57 -12.17
CA GLY A 75 -8.90 -9.84 -11.48
C GLY A 75 -7.66 -10.43 -10.78
N GLU A 76 -6.65 -9.62 -10.53
CA GLU A 76 -5.42 -10.00 -9.83
C GLU A 76 -5.60 -9.92 -8.30
N PRO A 77 -4.82 -10.70 -7.52
CA PRO A 77 -4.83 -10.57 -6.07
C PRO A 77 -4.26 -9.22 -5.64
N GLU A 78 -4.73 -8.75 -4.50
CA GLU A 78 -4.24 -7.52 -3.87
C GLU A 78 -2.76 -7.63 -3.49
N LEU A 79 -2.08 -6.51 -3.60
CA LEU A 79 -0.65 -6.35 -3.42
C LEU A 79 -0.31 -5.44 -2.24
N ALA A 80 -1.19 -4.51 -1.84
CA ALA A 80 -0.94 -3.62 -0.70
C ALA A 80 -0.74 -4.38 0.61
N VAL A 81 -1.31 -5.58 0.74
CA VAL A 81 -1.12 -6.50 1.87
C VAL A 81 0.34 -6.94 2.08
N LEU A 82 1.19 -6.77 1.07
CA LEU A 82 2.61 -7.11 1.11
C LEU A 82 3.45 -6.03 1.81
N VAL A 83 2.91 -4.82 2.00
CA VAL A 83 3.57 -3.75 2.72
C VAL A 83 3.12 -3.74 4.18
N VAL A 84 4.06 -4.00 5.09
CA VAL A 84 3.76 -4.29 6.48
C VAL A 84 4.48 -3.36 7.46
N ARG A 85 4.03 -3.33 8.71
CA ARG A 85 4.82 -2.72 9.80
C ARG A 85 6.04 -3.59 10.10
N ALA A 86 7.15 -2.95 10.44
CA ALA A 86 8.37 -3.66 10.84
C ALA A 86 8.19 -4.47 12.14
N SER A 87 7.32 -4.01 13.05
CA SER A 87 7.13 -4.56 14.39
C SER A 87 6.47 -5.94 14.42
N ASP A 88 5.43 -6.15 13.61
CA ASP A 88 4.57 -7.34 13.70
C ASP A 88 4.26 -7.98 12.34
N LYS A 89 4.80 -7.42 11.26
CA LYS A 89 4.62 -7.89 9.88
C LYS A 89 3.15 -7.94 9.45
N ILE A 90 2.34 -7.03 9.98
CA ILE A 90 0.93 -6.81 9.61
C ILE A 90 0.80 -5.46 8.87
N PRO A 91 -0.09 -5.32 7.86
CA PRO A 91 -0.36 -4.06 7.19
C PRO A 91 -0.83 -2.96 8.14
N GLY A 92 -0.48 -1.71 7.82
CA GLY A 92 -0.91 -0.53 8.56
C GLY A 92 -2.43 -0.39 8.67
N GLN A 93 -2.90 0.42 9.62
CA GLN A 93 -4.33 0.63 9.90
C GLN A 93 -5.15 0.97 8.65
N GLY A 94 -4.58 1.76 7.72
CA GLY A 94 -5.27 2.17 6.48
C GLY A 94 -5.74 0.99 5.64
N TRP A 95 -4.92 -0.06 5.52
CA TRP A 95 -5.28 -1.27 4.78
C TRP A 95 -6.51 -1.97 5.38
N TRP A 96 -6.59 -2.04 6.72
CA TRP A 96 -7.73 -2.67 7.40
C TRP A 96 -9.04 -1.88 7.23
N VAL A 97 -8.95 -0.55 7.24
CA VAL A 97 -10.10 0.34 7.04
C VAL A 97 -10.62 0.25 5.60
N GLU A 98 -9.73 0.29 4.61
CA GLU A 98 -10.09 0.26 3.19
C GLU A 98 -10.65 -1.09 2.75
N LYS A 99 -10.12 -2.19 3.30
CA LYS A 99 -10.53 -3.55 2.96
C LYS A 99 -12.00 -3.84 3.26
N ASN A 100 -12.54 -3.26 4.34
CA ASN A 100 -13.92 -3.47 4.80
C ASN A 100 -14.42 -4.93 4.67
N ASP A 101 -13.56 -5.91 4.99
CA ASP A 101 -13.90 -7.32 4.76
C ASP A 101 -14.82 -7.84 5.86
N SER A 102 -16.08 -8.05 5.50
CA SER A 102 -17.12 -8.64 6.34
C SER A 102 -16.76 -10.00 6.98
N LYS A 103 -15.76 -10.71 6.43
CA LYS A 103 -15.34 -12.05 6.88
C LYS A 103 -14.37 -12.03 8.04
N TYR A 104 -13.53 -11.00 8.19
CA TYR A 104 -12.60 -10.90 9.30
C TYR A 104 -13.12 -9.99 10.41
N LYS A 105 -13.64 -10.59 11.48
CA LYS A 105 -14.19 -9.89 12.66
C LYS A 105 -13.23 -9.88 13.86
N GLY A 106 -11.97 -10.25 13.64
CA GLY A 106 -10.94 -10.29 14.68
C GLY A 106 -10.27 -8.93 14.91
N PRO A 107 -9.40 -8.82 15.93
CA PRO A 107 -8.58 -7.63 16.14
C PRO A 107 -7.61 -7.42 14.97
N TRP A 108 -7.18 -6.18 14.70
CA TRP A 108 -6.21 -5.84 13.64
C TRP A 108 -4.75 -6.11 14.02
N GLU A 109 -4.53 -6.72 15.19
CA GLU A 109 -3.23 -7.06 15.73
C GLU A 109 -3.25 -8.46 16.35
N GLY A 110 -2.07 -8.99 16.63
CA GLY A 110 -1.88 -10.28 17.28
C GLY A 110 -2.01 -11.49 16.36
N PRO A 111 -2.00 -12.71 16.93
CA PRO A 111 -1.84 -13.95 16.15
C PRO A 111 -2.95 -14.22 15.14
N LYS A 112 -4.19 -13.81 15.44
CA LYS A 112 -5.33 -13.96 14.52
C LYS A 112 -5.18 -13.07 13.29
N ALA A 113 -4.77 -11.81 13.49
CA ALA A 113 -4.49 -10.89 12.41
C ALA A 113 -3.33 -11.39 11.55
N ALA A 114 -2.22 -11.79 12.19
CA ALA A 114 -1.06 -12.32 11.50
C ALA A 114 -1.39 -13.57 10.66
N LYS A 115 -2.24 -14.48 11.16
CA LYS A 115 -2.69 -15.63 10.36
C LYS A 115 -3.54 -15.18 9.16
N TYR A 116 -4.51 -14.30 9.38
CA TYR A 116 -5.37 -13.80 8.32
C TYR A 116 -4.59 -13.11 7.20
N ILE A 117 -3.62 -12.25 7.57
CA ILE A 117 -2.73 -11.59 6.62
C ILE A 117 -1.89 -12.61 5.85
N ARG A 118 -1.28 -13.60 6.52
CA ARG A 118 -0.50 -14.64 5.83
C ARG A 118 -1.33 -15.40 4.79
N ASP A 119 -2.59 -15.71 5.10
CA ASP A 119 -3.48 -16.43 4.18
C ASP A 119 -3.82 -15.58 2.93
N ILE A 120 -3.82 -14.24 3.04
CA ILE A 120 -3.99 -13.34 1.89
C ILE A 120 -2.68 -13.19 1.11
N GLN A 121 -1.56 -12.95 1.81
CA GLN A 121 -0.24 -12.83 1.18
C GLN A 121 0.11 -14.09 0.37
N ALA A 122 -0.22 -15.28 0.89
CA ALA A 122 -0.03 -16.54 0.17
C ALA A 122 -0.75 -16.58 -1.19
N LYS A 123 -1.92 -15.94 -1.32
CA LYS A 123 -2.63 -15.86 -2.62
C LYS A 123 -1.90 -14.95 -3.60
N ALA A 124 -1.42 -13.81 -3.13
CA ALA A 124 -0.61 -12.90 -3.95
C ALA A 124 0.67 -13.60 -4.42
N PHE A 125 1.39 -14.26 -3.49
CA PHE A 125 2.61 -14.99 -3.81
C PHE A 125 2.37 -16.12 -4.81
N ALA A 126 1.33 -16.94 -4.59
CA ALA A 126 1.01 -18.04 -5.51
C ALA A 126 0.72 -17.54 -6.93
N TYR A 127 -0.05 -16.46 -7.06
CA TYR A 127 -0.39 -15.89 -8.37
C TYR A 127 0.83 -15.34 -9.11
N TRP A 128 1.70 -14.62 -8.41
CA TRP A 128 2.84 -13.94 -9.03
C TRP A 128 4.06 -14.84 -9.22
N LYS A 129 4.23 -15.91 -8.43
CA LYS A 129 5.36 -16.85 -8.57
C LYS A 129 5.42 -17.53 -9.95
N GLU A 130 4.29 -17.66 -10.62
CA GLU A 130 4.16 -18.31 -11.93
C GLU A 130 4.27 -17.33 -13.12
N ARG A 131 4.56 -16.04 -12.87
CA ARG A 131 4.53 -14.95 -13.87
C ARG A 131 5.81 -14.15 -13.93
#